data_AF-A0A3S2VBS2-F1
#
_entry.id   AF-A0A3S2VBS2-F1
#
_cell.length_a   1.000
_cell.length_b   1.000
_cell.length_c   1.000
_cell.angle_alpha   90.00
_cell.angle_beta   90.00
_cell.angle_gamma   90.00
#
_symmetry.space_group_name_H-M   'P 1'
#
loop_
_entity.id
_entity.type
_entity.pdbx_description
1 polymer ?
#
loop_
_entity_poly.entity_id
_entity_poly.type
_entity_poly.pdbx_seq_one_letter_code
_entity_poly.pdbx_strand_id
1 'polypeptide(L)'
;MRFLWQEWAFVLESDREPDSAREYAELIAANAENDAFLRCLAACAEQRRNVSHQPGINYAPKIFAGMPEAKGTKKLAFARAMERLLHTKKIELDCVLWAGDNRHPKRGIRLAGESVEPTGEPPAPEP
;
A
#
# COMPACT_ATOMS: atom_id res chain seq x y z
N MET A 1 23.27 13.35 -27.95
CA MET A 1 23.97 12.20 -27.34
C MET A 1 23.72 12.23 -25.85
N ARG A 2 23.23 11.13 -25.26
CA ARG A 2 22.97 10.99 -23.82
C ARG A 2 23.71 9.76 -23.31
N PHE A 3 24.43 9.91 -22.20
CA PHE A 3 25.22 8.86 -21.56
C PHE A 3 24.60 8.54 -20.20
N LEU A 4 24.68 7.27 -19.82
CA LEU A 4 24.26 6.78 -18.50
C LEU A 4 25.48 6.21 -17.78
N TRP A 5 25.52 6.39 -16.47
CA TRP A 5 26.52 5.75 -15.62
C TRP A 5 25.99 4.38 -15.18
N GLN A 6 26.66 3.30 -15.58
CA GLN A 6 26.34 1.93 -15.16
C GLN A 6 27.62 1.12 -14.97
N GLU A 7 27.66 0.29 -13.92
CA GLU A 7 28.78 -0.62 -13.64
C GLU A 7 30.17 0.04 -13.72
N TRP A 8 30.28 1.26 -13.17
CA TRP A 8 31.51 2.06 -13.18
C TRP A 8 32.00 2.51 -14.57
N ALA A 9 31.12 2.52 -15.58
CA ALA A 9 31.39 2.99 -16.93
C ALA A 9 30.30 3.93 -17.46
N PHE A 10 30.68 4.80 -18.40
CA PHE A 10 29.71 5.58 -19.18
C PHE A 10 29.28 4.79 -20.41
N VAL A 11 28.02 4.40 -20.46
CA VAL A 11 27.43 3.65 -21.57
C VAL A 11 26.57 4.59 -22.40
N LEU A 12 26.67 4.47 -23.73
CA LEU A 12 25.79 5.21 -24.63
C LEU A 12 24.36 4.69 -24.47
N GLU A 13 23.38 5.59 -24.36
CA GLU A 13 21.99 5.14 -24.24
C GLU A 13 21.54 4.24 -25.40
N SER A 14 22.09 4.47 -26.61
CA SER A 14 21.80 3.69 -27.81
C SER A 14 22.38 2.27 -27.80
N ASP A 15 23.43 2.04 -27.00
CA ASP A 15 24.10 0.74 -26.88
C ASP A 15 23.49 -0.12 -25.76
N ARG A 16 22.48 0.41 -25.06
CA ARG A 16 21.80 -0.32 -24.00
C ARG A 16 20.85 -1.35 -24.62
N GLU A 17 20.86 -2.56 -24.07
CA GLU A 17 19.87 -3.57 -24.40
C GLU A 17 18.45 -3.03 -24.13
N PRO A 18 17.58 -2.95 -25.16
CA PRO A 18 16.27 -2.32 -25.04
C PRO A 18 15.35 -3.03 -24.04
N ASP A 19 15.59 -4.32 -23.79
CA ASP A 19 14.79 -5.11 -22.85
C ASP A 19 15.04 -4.68 -21.40
N SER A 20 16.31 -4.50 -21.03
CA SER A 20 16.66 -4.02 -19.69
C SER A 20 16.01 -2.67 -19.40
N ALA A 21 16.05 -1.71 -20.34
CA ALA A 21 15.45 -0.40 -20.13
C ALA A 21 13.95 -0.46 -19.76
N ARG A 22 13.21 -1.41 -20.34
CA ARG A 22 11.79 -1.63 -20.03
C ARG A 22 11.62 -2.24 -18.65
N GLU A 23 12.40 -3.26 -18.31
CA GLU A 23 12.37 -3.89 -16.99
C GLU A 23 12.62 -2.87 -15.86
N TYR A 24 13.65 -2.02 -16.01
CA TYR A 24 13.93 -0.99 -15.00
C TYR A 24 12.78 0.02 -14.89
N ALA A 25 12.16 0.43 -16.00
CA ALA A 25 11.02 1.33 -15.97
C ALA A 25 9.82 0.69 -15.26
N GLU A 26 9.55 -0.60 -15.49
CA GLU A 26 8.50 -1.35 -14.82
C GLU A 26 8.74 -1.48 -13.32
N LEU A 27 9.99 -1.76 -12.91
CA LEU A 27 10.38 -1.79 -11.50
C LEU A 27 10.21 -0.44 -10.81
N ILE A 28 10.63 0.65 -11.47
CA ILE A 28 10.46 2.02 -10.94
C ILE A 28 8.98 2.33 -10.77
N ALA A 29 8.15 2.03 -11.79
CA ALA A 29 6.71 2.24 -11.71
C ALA A 29 6.08 1.40 -10.58
N ALA A 30 6.45 0.12 -10.46
CA ALA A 30 5.96 -0.75 -9.40
C ALA A 30 6.31 -0.23 -8.00
N ASN A 31 7.52 0.28 -7.81
CA ASN A 31 7.94 0.89 -6.55
C ASN A 31 7.15 2.17 -6.24
N ALA A 32 6.98 3.05 -7.24
CA ALA A 32 6.20 4.28 -7.07
C ALA A 32 4.72 3.99 -6.71
N GLU A 33 4.13 2.95 -7.30
CA GLU A 33 2.78 2.47 -6.96
C GLU A 33 2.70 1.95 -5.52
N ASN A 34 3.71 1.20 -5.09
CA ASN A 34 3.80 0.68 -3.71
C ASN A 34 3.90 1.85 -2.71
N ASP A 35 4.77 2.82 -2.96
CA ASP A 35 4.93 4.00 -2.10
C ASP A 35 3.67 4.87 -2.06
N ALA A 36 2.95 4.98 -3.17
CA ALA A 36 1.64 5.62 -3.19
C ALA A 36 0.63 4.87 -2.31
N PHE A 37 0.61 3.54 -2.37
CA PHE A 37 -0.31 2.73 -1.56
C PHE A 37 -0.04 2.92 -0.06
N LEU A 38 1.22 2.88 0.36
CA LEU A 38 1.61 3.05 1.76
C LEU A 38 1.29 4.46 2.28
N ARG A 39 1.47 5.51 1.46
CA ARG A 39 1.08 6.88 1.83
C ARG A 39 -0.43 7.03 2.01
N CYS A 40 -1.23 6.49 1.09
CA CYS A 40 -2.68 6.50 1.24
C CYS A 40 -3.14 5.69 2.46
N LEU A 41 -2.48 4.57 2.74
CA LEU A 41 -2.77 3.75 3.92
C LEU A 41 -2.50 4.52 5.22
N ALA A 42 -1.35 5.20 5.31
CA ALA A 42 -1.01 6.05 6.45
C ALA A 42 -2.05 7.18 6.64
N ALA A 43 -2.41 7.88 5.57
CA ALA A 43 -3.43 8.94 5.63
C ALA A 43 -4.81 8.39 6.08
N CYS A 44 -5.21 7.21 5.62
CA CYS A 44 -6.43 6.54 6.09
C CYS A 44 -6.36 6.16 7.57
N ALA A 45 -5.21 5.70 8.05
CA ALA A 45 -5.01 5.36 9.46
C ALA A 45 -5.13 6.61 10.34
N GLU A 46 -4.51 7.73 9.95
CA GLU A 46 -4.62 9.02 10.64
C GLU A 46 -6.06 9.53 10.70
N GLN A 47 -6.79 9.40 9.58
CA GLN A 47 -8.20 9.79 9.48
C GLN A 47 -9.17 8.81 10.15
N ARG A 48 -8.68 7.69 10.73
CA ARG A 48 -9.49 6.57 11.23
C ARG A 48 -10.52 6.10 10.20
N ARG A 49 -10.14 6.09 8.93
CA ARG A 49 -10.97 5.65 7.81
C ARG A 49 -10.70 4.18 7.52
N ASN A 50 -11.73 3.34 7.68
CA ASN A 50 -11.59 1.91 7.44
C ASN A 50 -11.49 1.60 5.94
N VAL A 51 -10.46 0.83 5.56
CA VAL A 51 -10.24 0.33 4.21
C VAL A 51 -10.01 -1.18 4.23
N SER A 52 -10.54 -1.87 3.22
CA SER A 52 -10.53 -3.34 3.10
C SER A 52 -9.97 -3.79 1.75
N HIS A 53 -9.44 -5.01 1.73
CA HIS A 53 -8.99 -5.70 0.52
C HIS A 53 -10.17 -6.24 -0.31
N GLN A 54 -11.35 -6.38 0.28
CA GLN A 54 -12.50 -6.96 -0.40
C GLN A 54 -13.17 -5.93 -1.33
N PRO A 55 -13.57 -6.34 -2.55
CA PRO A 55 -14.28 -5.46 -3.47
C PRO A 55 -15.63 -5.05 -2.88
N GLY A 56 -15.80 -3.74 -2.65
CA GLY A 56 -16.96 -3.17 -1.97
C GLY A 56 -16.84 -1.65 -1.85
N ILE A 57 -17.62 -1.05 -0.95
CA ILE A 57 -17.59 0.41 -0.68
C ILE A 57 -16.23 0.80 -0.08
N ASN A 58 -15.69 -0.03 0.81
CA ASN A 58 -14.42 0.21 1.52
C ASN A 58 -13.20 -0.36 0.79
N TYR A 59 -13.32 -0.69 -0.50
CA TYR A 59 -12.23 -1.29 -1.26
C TYR A 59 -11.04 -0.33 -1.38
N ALA A 60 -9.90 -0.70 -0.79
CA ALA A 60 -8.74 0.18 -0.64
C ALA A 60 -8.25 0.76 -1.98
N PRO A 61 -8.06 -0.04 -3.06
CA PRO A 61 -7.63 0.51 -4.35
C PRO A 61 -8.61 1.51 -4.98
N LYS A 62 -9.92 1.39 -4.69
CA LYS A 62 -10.94 2.34 -5.18
C LYS A 62 -10.90 3.63 -4.38
N ILE A 63 -10.79 3.55 -3.06
CA ILE A 63 -10.70 4.73 -2.20
C ILE A 63 -9.41 5.49 -2.47
N PHE A 64 -8.27 4.79 -2.50
CA PHE A 64 -6.96 5.39 -2.70
C PHE A 64 -6.87 6.12 -4.05
N ALA A 65 -7.45 5.59 -5.12
CA ALA A 65 -7.47 6.27 -6.42
C ALA A 65 -8.15 7.66 -6.41
N GLY A 66 -9.02 7.93 -5.43
CA GLY A 66 -9.67 9.24 -5.27
C GLY A 66 -8.98 10.16 -4.27
N MET A 67 -7.90 9.72 -3.62
CA MET A 67 -7.20 10.48 -2.59
C MET A 67 -6.11 11.37 -3.19
N PRO A 68 -5.86 12.57 -2.64
CA PRO A 68 -4.77 13.44 -3.12
C PRO A 68 -3.39 12.79 -2.96
N GLU A 69 -3.20 11.94 -1.95
CA GLU A 69 -1.96 11.21 -1.67
C GLU A 69 -1.57 10.25 -2.80
N ALA A 70 -2.55 9.85 -3.63
CA ALA A 70 -2.38 8.91 -4.73
C ALA A 70 -1.47 9.42 -5.85
N LYS A 71 -1.26 10.73 -5.95
CA LYS A 71 -0.45 11.36 -7.02
C LYS A 71 -0.84 10.88 -8.43
N GLY A 72 -2.13 10.66 -8.68
CA GLY A 72 -2.65 10.23 -9.98
C GLY A 72 -2.62 8.72 -10.26
N THR A 73 -2.13 7.90 -9.33
CA THR A 73 -2.13 6.43 -9.45
C THR A 73 -3.56 5.90 -9.56
N LYS A 74 -3.80 5.03 -10.55
CA LYS A 74 -5.13 4.50 -10.87
C LYS A 74 -5.48 3.29 -10.01
N LYS A 75 -6.77 2.97 -9.93
CA LYS A 75 -7.31 1.80 -9.21
C LYS A 75 -6.58 0.49 -9.55
N LEU A 76 -6.32 0.23 -10.83
CA LEU A 76 -5.66 -1.01 -11.28
C LEU A 76 -4.21 -1.10 -10.77
N ALA A 77 -3.49 0.02 -10.80
CA ALA A 77 -2.13 0.13 -10.27
C ALA A 77 -2.11 -0.12 -8.76
N PHE A 78 -3.08 0.43 -8.02
CA PHE A 78 -3.22 0.13 -6.59
C PHE A 78 -3.59 -1.33 -6.30
N ALA A 79 -4.41 -1.97 -7.14
CA ALA A 79 -4.71 -3.38 -6.98
C ALA A 79 -3.44 -4.25 -7.15
N ARG A 80 -2.62 -3.94 -8.16
CA ARG A 80 -1.32 -4.60 -8.36
C ARG A 80 -0.36 -4.34 -7.19
N ALA A 81 -0.29 -3.10 -6.71
CA ALA A 81 0.51 -2.73 -5.56
C ALA A 81 0.07 -3.49 -4.29
N MET A 82 -1.24 -3.63 -4.06
CA MET A 82 -1.78 -4.37 -2.94
C MET A 82 -1.31 -5.82 -2.95
N GLU A 83 -1.47 -6.52 -4.08
CA GLU A 83 -1.03 -7.92 -4.22
C GLU A 83 0.48 -8.07 -4.00
N ARG A 84 1.30 -7.15 -4.55
CA ARG A 84 2.76 -7.14 -4.32
C ARG A 84 3.10 -6.93 -2.84
N LEU A 85 2.47 -5.97 -2.17
CA LEU A 85 2.72 -5.66 -0.77
C LEU A 85 2.27 -6.79 0.16
N LEU A 86 1.21 -7.51 -0.19
CA LEU A 86 0.79 -8.73 0.49
C LEU A 86 1.81 -9.85 0.31
N HIS A 87 2.29 -10.03 -0.92
CA HIS A 87 3.31 -11.04 -1.22
C HIS A 87 4.62 -10.78 -0.44
N THR A 88 5.05 -9.51 -0.34
CA THR A 88 6.22 -9.10 0.45
C THR A 88 5.93 -9.02 1.96
N LYS A 89 4.70 -9.29 2.41
CA LYS A 89 4.26 -9.19 3.82
C LYS A 89 4.51 -7.81 4.45
N LYS A 90 4.44 -6.74 3.64
CA LYS A 90 4.52 -5.36 4.14
C LYS A 90 3.18 -4.86 4.71
N ILE A 91 2.08 -5.48 4.31
CA ILE A 91 0.74 -5.17 4.81
C ILE A 91 0.05 -6.43 5.31
N GLU A 92 -0.83 -6.28 6.29
CA GLU A 92 -1.65 -7.34 6.85
C GLU A 92 -3.13 -7.05 6.63
N LEU A 93 -3.92 -8.12 6.44
CA LEU A 93 -5.35 -8.06 6.17
C LEU A 93 -6.17 -8.44 7.39
N ASP A 94 -7.39 -7.91 7.46
CA ASP A 94 -8.41 -8.24 8.46
C ASP A 94 -7.97 -8.04 9.92
N CYS A 95 -7.02 -7.13 10.13
CA CYS A 95 -6.54 -6.75 11.45
C CYS A 95 -7.54 -5.83 12.14
N VAL A 96 -7.64 -5.96 13.46
CA VAL A 96 -8.40 -5.03 14.30
C VAL A 96 -7.66 -3.70 14.32
N LEU A 97 -8.29 -2.65 13.78
CA LEU A 97 -7.71 -1.32 13.72
C LEU A 97 -8.06 -0.49 14.97
N TRP A 98 -9.34 -0.47 15.35
CA TRP A 98 -9.83 0.20 16.56
C TRP A 98 -11.16 -0.39 17.04
N ALA A 99 -11.49 -0.15 18.31
CA ALA A 99 -12.79 -0.46 18.87
C ALA A 99 -13.87 0.35 18.13
N GLY A 100 -14.85 -0.35 17.54
CA GLY A 100 -15.96 0.31 16.88
C GLY A 100 -16.89 0.99 17.89
N ASP A 101 -17.64 1.98 17.43
CA ASP A 101 -18.75 2.59 18.19
C ASP A 101 -19.85 1.55 18.53
N ASN A 102 -20.06 0.60 17.61
CA ASN A 102 -20.76 -0.64 17.87
C ASN A 102 -19.78 -1.68 18.44
N ARG A 103 -20.29 -2.62 19.27
CA ARG A 103 -19.55 -3.72 19.94
C ARG A 103 -18.68 -4.63 19.04
N HIS A 104 -18.60 -4.35 17.73
CA HIS A 104 -17.74 -5.04 16.78
C HIS A 104 -16.52 -4.19 16.43
N PRO A 105 -15.29 -4.74 16.60
CA PRO A 105 -14.07 -4.04 16.21
C PRO A 105 -14.07 -3.72 14.72
N LYS A 106 -13.51 -2.57 14.35
CA LYS A 106 -13.30 -2.23 12.94
C LYS A 106 -12.10 -3.02 12.42
N ARG A 107 -12.32 -3.76 11.34
CA ARG A 107 -11.30 -4.57 10.67
C ARG A 107 -10.95 -3.98 9.33
N GLY A 108 -9.66 -3.99 8.99
CA GLY A 108 -9.16 -3.46 7.73
C GLY A 108 -7.71 -3.85 7.46
N ILE A 109 -7.07 -3.07 6.60
CA ILE A 109 -5.66 -3.25 6.21
C ILE A 109 -4.78 -2.40 7.15
N ARG A 110 -3.65 -2.97 7.60
CA ARG A 110 -2.61 -2.23 8.34
C ARG A 110 -1.20 -2.52 7.80
N LEU A 111 -0.21 -1.74 8.23
CA LEU A 111 1.20 -2.02 8.01
C LEU A 111 1.64 -3.21 8.89
N ALA A 112 2.45 -4.10 8.32
CA ALA A 112 3.01 -5.22 9.07
C ALA A 112 3.99 -4.69 10.13
N GLY A 113 3.87 -5.19 11.37
CA GLY A 113 4.71 -4.79 12.50
C GLY A 113 4.17 -3.63 13.35
N GLU A 114 3.05 -3.01 12.95
CA GLU A 114 2.36 -2.03 13.79
C GLU A 114 1.43 -2.76 14.77
N SER A 115 1.99 -3.18 15.90
CA SER A 115 1.26 -3.79 17.01
C SER A 115 0.37 -2.73 17.69
N VAL A 116 -0.90 -2.65 17.27
CA VAL A 116 -1.92 -1.99 18.09
C VAL A 116 -2.26 -2.97 19.21
N GLU A 117 -1.83 -2.66 20.44
CA GLU A 117 -2.32 -3.37 21.61
C GLU A 117 -3.86 -3.25 21.64
N PRO A 118 -4.59 -4.36 21.73
CA PRO A 118 -6.04 -4.31 21.84
C PRO A 118 -6.38 -3.77 23.24
N THR A 119 -6.40 -2.45 23.41
CA THR A 119 -7.00 -1.83 24.60
C THR A 119 -8.50 -2.04 24.50
N GLY A 120 -8.97 -3.08 25.17
CA GLY A 120 -10.37 -3.47 25.20
C GLY A 120 -10.55 -4.79 25.92
N GLU A 121 -10.11 -4.86 27.19
CA GLU A 121 -10.64 -5.86 28.12
C GLU A 121 -12.16 -5.63 28.21
N PRO A 122 -13.02 -6.62 27.86
CA PRO A 122 -14.44 -6.49 28.11
C PRO A 122 -14.66 -6.37 29.62
N PRO A 123 -15.55 -5.47 30.12
CA PRO A 123 -15.84 -5.42 31.54
C PRO A 123 -16.32 -6.81 31.98
N ALA A 124 -15.68 -7.34 33.02
CA ALA A 124 -16.02 -8.61 33.63
C ALA A 124 -17.52 -8.64 33.96
N PRO A 125 -18.21 -9.79 33.81
CA PRO A 125 -19.57 -9.90 34.28
C PRO A 125 -19.58 -9.68 35.80
N GLU A 126 -20.30 -8.64 36.25
CA GLU A 126 -20.56 -8.39 37.66
C GLU A 126 -21.34 -9.59 38.26
N PRO A 127 -21.04 -10.01 39.51
CA PRO A 127 -21.59 -11.22 40.12
C PRO A 127 -23.08 -11.13 40.49
#